data_AF-A0A3P8APB5-F1
#
_entry.id   AF-A0A3P8APB5-F1
#
_cell.length_a   1.000
_cell.length_b   1.000
_cell.length_c   1.000
_cell.angle_alpha   90.00
_cell.angle_beta   90.00
_cell.angle_gamma   90.00
#
_symmetry.space_group_name_H-M   'P 1'
#
loop_
_entity.id
_entity.type
_entity.pdbx_description
1 polymer ?
#
loop_
_entity_poly.entity_id
_entity_poly.type
_entity_poly.pdbx_seq_one_letter_code
_entity_poly.pdbx_strand_id
1 'polypeptide(L)'
;MSYCHRMASVSGSVVETAEFGLHSKSFDAKGEALLKRWLGRSSGDGRAVIAIGNGKASFETQMAVAGMIRSGKFAPIDVKFCTVPENGASKYSITPLAEEDLPNMPPTQRSAVSIGRRLIDPMAEYVKIEPKHLGMGMYQHSVNAKKLSEALALVVRECVSMRGVDVNVASVQLLEKVCGLNKKTAAGLVALREKNGRILSREEIRTVKGLGAKSYEQCAGFLTVNVDCENSSDGPVKKRKKLSVEPLDKTIVHPSQYDTARKYATTNDR
;
A
#
# COMPACT_ATOMS: atom_id res chain seq x y z
N MET A 1 -17.47 -24.13 -5.77
CA MET A 1 -17.50 -22.65 -5.78
C MET A 1 -16.23 -22.17 -6.48
N SER A 2 -16.33 -21.16 -7.35
CA SER A 2 -15.17 -20.55 -8.01
C SER A 2 -14.59 -19.46 -7.12
N TYR A 3 -13.28 -19.50 -6.88
CA TYR A 3 -12.56 -18.52 -6.07
C TYR A 3 -11.59 -17.78 -6.98
N CYS A 4 -11.49 -16.46 -6.79
CA CYS A 4 -10.57 -15.63 -7.56
C CYS A 4 -9.19 -15.68 -6.94
N HIS A 5 -8.20 -16.01 -7.76
CA HIS A 5 -6.80 -16.11 -7.38
C HIS A 5 -5.98 -15.18 -8.27
N ARG A 6 -4.86 -14.70 -7.74
CA ARG A 6 -4.04 -13.68 -8.40
C ARG A 6 -2.55 -13.97 -8.25
N MET A 7 -1.79 -13.58 -9.27
CA MET A 7 -0.37 -13.30 -9.17
C MET A 7 -0.12 -11.78 -9.16
N ALA A 8 0.50 -11.29 -8.11
CA ALA A 8 0.94 -9.90 -7.99
C ALA A 8 2.48 -9.86 -8.05
N SER A 9 3.03 -8.88 -8.77
CA SER A 9 4.46 -8.58 -8.67
C SER A 9 4.79 -8.04 -7.27
N VAL A 10 6.08 -8.09 -6.88
CA VAL A 10 6.61 -7.46 -5.65
C VAL A 10 6.24 -5.96 -5.58
N SER A 11 6.05 -5.31 -6.72
CA SER A 11 5.60 -3.91 -6.84
C SER A 11 4.09 -3.68 -6.65
N GLY A 12 3.29 -4.74 -6.46
CA GLY A 12 1.84 -4.64 -6.31
C GLY A 12 1.05 -4.53 -7.63
N SER A 13 1.74 -4.50 -8.78
CA SER A 13 1.13 -4.56 -10.12
C SER A 13 0.44 -5.90 -10.38
N VAL A 14 -0.70 -5.86 -11.09
CA VAL A 14 -1.43 -7.08 -11.47
C VAL A 14 -0.78 -7.68 -12.70
N VAL A 15 -0.37 -8.95 -12.63
CA VAL A 15 0.17 -9.67 -13.79
C VAL A 15 -0.92 -10.51 -14.45
N GLU A 16 -1.64 -11.30 -13.66
CA GLU A 16 -2.70 -12.18 -14.16
C GLU A 16 -3.75 -12.42 -13.07
N THR A 17 -5.00 -12.58 -13.50
CA THR A 17 -6.15 -12.97 -12.66
C THR A 17 -6.81 -14.21 -13.24
N ALA A 18 -7.29 -15.10 -12.37
CA ALA A 18 -8.12 -16.22 -12.79
C ALA A 18 -9.12 -16.62 -11.72
N GLU A 19 -10.14 -17.35 -12.14
CA GLU A 19 -11.12 -17.99 -11.26
C GLU A 19 -11.07 -19.51 -11.48
N PHE A 20 -10.99 -20.26 -10.39
CA PHE A 20 -10.99 -21.73 -10.42
C PHE A 20 -11.64 -22.32 -9.18
N GLY A 21 -12.08 -23.58 -9.30
CA GLY A 21 -12.90 -24.25 -8.32
C GLY A 21 -12.10 -24.84 -7.16
N LEU A 22 -12.70 -24.79 -5.97
CA LEU A 22 -12.29 -25.57 -4.81
C LEU A 22 -13.31 -26.70 -4.60
N HIS A 23 -12.81 -27.93 -4.49
CA HIS A 23 -13.60 -29.13 -4.23
C HIS A 23 -13.13 -29.74 -2.91
N SER A 24 -13.96 -29.61 -1.87
CA SER A 24 -13.59 -29.95 -0.50
C SER A 24 -12.29 -29.25 -0.08
N LYS A 25 -11.16 -29.97 0.02
CA LYS A 25 -9.85 -29.45 0.47
C LYS A 25 -8.79 -29.47 -0.63
N SER A 26 -9.20 -29.51 -1.91
CA SER A 26 -8.29 -29.53 -3.06
C SER A 26 -8.80 -28.62 -4.18
N PHE A 27 -7.88 -28.00 -4.91
CA PHE A 27 -8.23 -27.26 -6.13
C PHE A 27 -8.56 -28.24 -7.27
N ASP A 28 -9.36 -27.77 -8.23
CA ASP A 28 -9.52 -28.51 -9.49
C ASP A 28 -8.21 -28.55 -10.30
N ALA A 29 -8.13 -29.46 -11.28
CA ALA A 29 -6.93 -29.65 -12.09
C ALA A 29 -6.50 -28.35 -12.82
N LYS A 30 -7.48 -27.52 -13.21
CA LYS A 30 -7.26 -26.21 -13.83
C LYS A 30 -6.54 -25.27 -12.84
N GLY A 31 -7.04 -25.16 -11.61
CA GLY A 31 -6.49 -24.32 -10.57
C GLY A 31 -5.09 -24.74 -10.15
N GLU A 32 -4.85 -26.04 -9.99
CA GLU A 32 -3.51 -26.54 -9.70
C GLU A 32 -2.51 -26.23 -10.82
N ALA A 33 -2.89 -26.43 -12.08
CA ALA A 33 -2.04 -26.14 -13.23
C ALA A 33 -1.76 -24.62 -13.34
N LEU A 34 -2.76 -23.78 -13.09
CA LEU A 34 -2.60 -22.32 -13.09
C LEU A 34 -1.65 -21.85 -11.99
N LEU A 35 -1.83 -22.31 -10.76
CA LEU A 35 -0.96 -21.94 -9.63
C LEU A 35 0.50 -22.35 -9.91
N LYS A 36 0.72 -23.55 -10.42
CA LYS A 36 2.06 -24.01 -10.84
C LYS A 36 2.64 -23.12 -11.94
N ARG A 37 1.85 -22.79 -12.96
CA ARG A 37 2.28 -21.92 -14.07
C ARG A 37 2.59 -20.50 -13.61
N TRP A 38 1.86 -19.98 -12.64
CA TRP A 38 2.09 -18.64 -12.09
C TRP A 38 3.39 -18.61 -11.31
N LEU A 39 3.55 -19.53 -10.38
CA LEU A 39 4.77 -19.62 -9.58
C LEU A 39 5.99 -19.91 -10.45
N GLY A 40 5.88 -20.80 -11.44
CA GLY A 40 6.96 -21.09 -12.39
C GLY A 40 7.38 -19.92 -13.28
N ARG A 41 6.56 -18.85 -13.38
CA ARG A 41 6.91 -17.60 -14.07
C ARG A 41 7.51 -16.54 -13.14
N SER A 42 7.59 -16.81 -11.84
CA SER A 42 8.16 -15.85 -10.89
C SER A 42 9.68 -15.74 -11.09
N SER A 43 10.13 -14.61 -11.63
CA SER A 43 11.56 -14.32 -11.91
C SER A 43 12.38 -13.96 -10.65
N GLY A 44 11.95 -14.40 -9.46
CA GLY A 44 12.51 -14.01 -8.16
C GLY A 44 13.57 -14.97 -7.62
N ASP A 45 13.90 -14.78 -6.34
CA ASP A 45 14.86 -15.57 -5.53
C ASP A 45 14.39 -17.01 -5.21
N GLY A 46 13.45 -17.55 -6.00
CA GLY A 46 12.84 -18.84 -5.77
C GLY A 46 11.84 -18.88 -4.61
N ARG A 47 11.37 -17.74 -4.09
CA ARG A 47 10.38 -17.68 -3.00
C ARG A 47 9.06 -17.06 -3.45
N ALA A 48 7.96 -17.52 -2.86
CA ALA A 48 6.64 -16.94 -3.08
C ALA A 48 5.74 -17.05 -1.85
N VAL A 49 4.82 -16.09 -1.70
CA VAL A 49 3.79 -16.12 -0.67
C VAL A 49 2.41 -15.99 -1.30
N ILE A 50 1.52 -16.92 -0.97
CA ILE A 50 0.10 -16.89 -1.37
C ILE A 50 -0.70 -16.19 -0.27
N ALA A 51 -1.30 -15.05 -0.61
CA ALA A 51 -2.25 -14.37 0.28
C ALA A 51 -3.63 -15.04 0.17
N ILE A 52 -4.20 -15.44 1.31
CA ILE A 52 -5.52 -16.08 1.39
C ILE A 52 -6.43 -15.19 2.24
N GLY A 53 -7.55 -14.74 1.69
CA GLY A 53 -8.56 -13.98 2.46
C GLY A 53 -9.13 -14.81 3.60
N ASN A 54 -9.41 -14.20 4.75
CA ASN A 54 -9.96 -14.87 5.93
C ASN A 54 -11.49 -15.06 5.92
N GLY A 55 -12.13 -14.97 4.74
CA GLY A 55 -13.58 -15.14 4.59
C GLY A 55 -14.04 -16.56 4.39
N LYS A 56 -15.10 -16.68 3.58
CA LYS A 56 -15.76 -17.95 3.28
C LYS A 56 -14.81 -18.91 2.59
N ALA A 57 -14.80 -20.16 3.07
CA ALA A 57 -13.92 -21.24 2.60
C ALA A 57 -12.41 -20.95 2.72
N SER A 58 -12.00 -20.02 3.58
CA SER A 58 -10.59 -19.71 3.82
C SER A 58 -9.83 -20.90 4.42
N PHE A 59 -10.46 -21.68 5.28
CA PHE A 59 -9.86 -22.88 5.87
C PHE A 59 -9.61 -23.97 4.82
N GLU A 60 -10.61 -24.25 3.98
CA GLU A 60 -10.50 -25.23 2.90
C GLU A 60 -9.45 -24.79 1.87
N THR A 61 -9.37 -23.49 1.57
CA THR A 61 -8.35 -22.92 0.69
C THR A 61 -6.95 -23.08 1.28
N GLN A 62 -6.78 -22.82 2.58
CA GLN A 62 -5.52 -23.06 3.30
C GLN A 62 -5.12 -24.54 3.25
N MET A 63 -6.07 -25.45 3.47
CA MET A 63 -5.82 -26.90 3.39
C MET A 63 -5.37 -27.34 1.99
N ALA A 64 -5.99 -26.79 0.93
CA ALA A 64 -5.60 -27.07 -0.44
C ALA A 64 -4.18 -26.58 -0.75
N VAL A 65 -3.86 -25.33 -0.40
CA VAL A 65 -2.52 -24.77 -0.59
C VAL A 65 -1.48 -25.54 0.22
N ALA A 66 -1.75 -25.82 1.50
CA ALA A 66 -0.86 -26.61 2.35
C ALA A 66 -0.66 -28.04 1.83
N GLY A 67 -1.71 -28.66 1.25
CA GLY A 67 -1.61 -29.94 0.57
C GLY A 67 -0.65 -29.90 -0.61
N MET A 68 -0.78 -28.90 -1.48
CA MET A 68 0.10 -28.73 -2.64
C MET A 68 1.58 -28.47 -2.23
N ILE A 69 1.81 -27.66 -1.21
CA ILE A 69 3.15 -27.39 -0.66
C ILE A 69 3.77 -28.68 -0.13
N ARG A 70 3.05 -29.43 0.72
CA ARG A 70 3.55 -30.70 1.30
C ARG A 70 3.83 -31.77 0.25
N SER A 71 3.04 -31.81 -0.82
CA SER A 71 3.27 -32.71 -1.95
C SER A 71 4.40 -32.28 -2.90
N GLY A 72 5.13 -31.20 -2.59
CA GLY A 72 6.22 -30.71 -3.42
C GLY A 72 5.78 -30.19 -4.79
N LYS A 73 4.49 -29.88 -4.98
CA LYS A 73 3.92 -29.50 -6.29
C LYS A 73 4.48 -28.19 -6.85
N PHE A 74 5.15 -27.39 -6.01
CA PHE A 74 5.73 -26.09 -6.36
C PHE A 74 7.26 -26.10 -6.47
N ALA A 75 7.93 -27.25 -6.25
CA ALA A 75 9.39 -27.33 -6.39
C ALA A 75 9.86 -26.86 -7.78
N PRO A 76 10.96 -26.09 -7.88
CA PRO A 76 11.93 -25.77 -6.82
C PRO A 76 11.59 -24.53 -5.96
N ILE A 77 10.38 -23.96 -6.09
CA ILE A 77 10.01 -22.70 -5.43
C ILE A 77 9.61 -22.97 -3.98
N ASP A 78 10.17 -22.21 -3.04
CA ASP A 78 9.75 -22.17 -1.64
C ASP A 78 8.47 -21.33 -1.51
N VAL A 79 7.34 -22.01 -1.35
CA VAL A 79 6.02 -21.39 -1.27
C VAL A 79 5.51 -21.43 0.16
N LYS A 80 5.11 -20.26 0.66
CA LYS A 80 4.36 -20.10 1.92
C LYS A 80 2.99 -19.52 1.64
N PHE A 81 2.10 -19.57 2.62
CA PHE A 81 0.83 -18.84 2.56
C PHE A 81 0.61 -18.04 3.83
N CYS A 82 -0.17 -16.96 3.70
CA CYS A 82 -0.54 -16.10 4.81
C CYS A 82 -2.02 -15.78 4.71
N THR A 83 -2.70 -15.83 5.86
CA THR A 83 -4.10 -15.43 5.96
C THR A 83 -4.18 -13.91 6.14
N VAL A 84 -4.95 -13.24 5.30
CA VAL A 84 -5.07 -11.79 5.25
C VAL A 84 -6.53 -11.39 5.53
N PRO A 85 -6.78 -10.39 6.40
CA PRO A 85 -8.13 -9.91 6.64
C PRO A 85 -8.78 -9.38 5.36
N GLU A 86 -10.00 -9.81 5.05
CA GLU A 86 -10.76 -9.36 3.87
C GLU A 86 -11.70 -8.19 4.17
N ASN A 87 -11.75 -7.74 5.42
CA ASN A 87 -12.60 -6.66 5.90
C ASN A 87 -12.53 -5.44 4.95
N GLY A 88 -13.69 -5.03 4.44
CA GLY A 88 -13.81 -3.90 3.52
C GLY A 88 -13.33 -4.13 2.08
N ALA A 89 -12.75 -5.29 1.71
CA ALA A 89 -12.27 -5.55 0.34
C ALA A 89 -13.42 -5.53 -0.68
N SER A 90 -14.56 -6.13 -0.32
CA SER A 90 -15.77 -6.09 -1.14
C SER A 90 -16.32 -4.67 -1.28
N LYS A 91 -16.26 -3.85 -0.22
CA LYS A 91 -16.69 -2.45 -0.25
C LYS A 91 -15.76 -1.60 -1.11
N TYR A 92 -14.44 -1.82 -1.05
CA TYR A 92 -13.47 -1.18 -1.95
C TYR A 92 -13.77 -1.50 -3.41
N SER A 93 -14.01 -2.78 -3.74
CA SER A 93 -14.08 -3.26 -5.13
C SER A 93 -15.15 -2.61 -6.02
N ILE A 94 -16.17 -2.01 -5.41
CA ILE A 94 -17.29 -1.34 -6.08
C ILE A 94 -17.17 0.19 -6.04
N THR A 95 -16.08 0.73 -5.48
CA THR A 95 -15.85 2.18 -5.45
C THR A 95 -15.38 2.70 -6.81
N PRO A 96 -15.66 3.98 -7.15
CA PRO A 96 -15.07 4.62 -8.34
C PRO A 96 -13.54 4.60 -8.32
N LEU A 97 -12.94 4.70 -7.12
CA LEU A 97 -11.50 4.59 -6.96
C LEU A 97 -10.97 3.22 -7.40
N ALA A 98 -11.67 2.13 -7.07
CA ALA A 98 -11.24 0.80 -7.49
C ALA A 98 -11.41 0.58 -9.01
N GLU A 99 -12.38 1.25 -9.64
CA GLU A 99 -12.51 1.29 -11.10
C GLU A 99 -11.34 2.03 -11.76
N GLU A 100 -10.92 3.16 -11.18
CA GLU A 100 -9.76 3.93 -11.62
C GLU A 100 -8.44 3.16 -11.41
N ASP A 101 -8.25 2.54 -10.24
CA ASP A 101 -7.07 1.75 -9.89
C ASP A 101 -6.93 0.47 -10.74
N LEU A 102 -8.06 -0.15 -11.10
CA LEU A 102 -8.15 -1.47 -11.75
C LEU A 102 -9.26 -1.47 -12.81
N PRO A 103 -9.04 -0.78 -13.94
CA PRO A 103 -10.03 -0.67 -15.01
C PRO A 103 -10.27 -2.03 -15.67
N ASN A 104 -11.49 -2.24 -16.17
CA ASN A 104 -11.92 -3.46 -16.87
C ASN A 104 -11.84 -4.76 -16.04
N MET A 105 -11.81 -4.64 -14.71
CA MET A 105 -11.73 -5.77 -13.80
C MET A 105 -13.03 -5.94 -13.01
N PRO A 106 -13.65 -7.12 -12.95
CA PRO A 106 -14.87 -7.30 -12.18
C PRO A 106 -14.60 -7.14 -10.66
N PRO A 107 -15.61 -6.77 -9.86
CA PRO A 107 -15.45 -6.54 -8.41
C PRO A 107 -14.84 -7.72 -7.63
N THR A 108 -15.11 -8.95 -8.05
CA THR A 108 -14.52 -10.17 -7.45
C THR A 108 -13.00 -10.18 -7.58
N GLN A 109 -12.49 -9.86 -8.76
CA GLN A 109 -11.06 -9.78 -9.04
C GLN A 109 -10.42 -8.59 -8.34
N ARG A 110 -11.08 -7.41 -8.30
CA ARG A 110 -10.58 -6.26 -7.54
C ARG A 110 -10.44 -6.55 -6.05
N SER A 111 -11.40 -7.29 -5.50
CA SER A 111 -11.34 -7.74 -4.10
C SER A 111 -10.12 -8.63 -3.85
N ALA A 112 -9.86 -9.60 -4.74
CA ALA A 112 -8.69 -10.48 -4.66
C ALA A 112 -7.37 -9.69 -4.83
N VAL A 113 -7.33 -8.70 -5.72
CA VAL A 113 -6.21 -7.77 -5.88
C VAL A 113 -5.92 -7.04 -4.57
N SER A 114 -6.97 -6.51 -3.91
CA SER A 114 -6.84 -5.80 -2.64
C SER A 114 -6.27 -6.70 -1.53
N ILE A 115 -6.76 -7.94 -1.41
CA ILE A 115 -6.23 -8.91 -0.45
C ILE A 115 -4.73 -9.17 -0.68
N GLY A 116 -4.31 -9.37 -1.93
CA GLY A 116 -2.90 -9.53 -2.25
C GLY A 116 -2.04 -8.30 -1.92
N ARG A 117 -2.54 -7.09 -2.20
CA ARG A 117 -1.83 -5.83 -1.90
C ARG A 117 -1.69 -5.58 -0.41
N ARG A 118 -2.66 -5.98 0.42
CA ARG A 118 -2.59 -5.88 1.88
C ARG A 118 -1.44 -6.68 2.48
N LEU A 119 -1.03 -7.79 1.85
CA LEU A 119 0.13 -8.54 2.32
C LEU A 119 1.44 -7.78 2.07
N ILE A 120 1.51 -6.98 1.00
CA ILE A 120 2.69 -6.21 0.61
C ILE A 120 2.79 -4.93 1.45
N ASP A 121 1.72 -4.12 1.46
CA ASP A 121 1.61 -2.90 2.25
C ASP A 121 0.16 -2.77 2.75
N PRO A 122 -0.12 -3.20 4.00
CA PRO A 122 -1.45 -3.09 4.58
C PRO A 122 -1.93 -1.63 4.63
N MET A 123 -1.05 -0.69 4.98
CA MET A 123 -1.42 0.70 5.22
C MET A 123 -1.85 1.36 3.92
N ALA A 124 -1.06 1.22 2.85
CA ALA A 124 -1.38 1.79 1.54
C ALA A 124 -2.70 1.26 0.93
N GLU A 125 -3.10 0.05 1.32
CA GLU A 125 -4.34 -0.56 0.82
C GLU A 125 -5.55 -0.25 1.73
N TYR A 126 -5.39 -0.25 3.06
CA TYR A 126 -6.49 0.07 3.99
C TYR A 126 -6.95 1.53 3.90
N VAL A 127 -6.06 2.49 3.60
CA VAL A 127 -6.42 3.91 3.45
C VAL A 127 -7.38 4.18 2.29
N LYS A 128 -7.51 3.24 1.34
CA LYS A 128 -8.45 3.32 0.21
C LYS A 128 -9.89 2.96 0.60
N ILE A 129 -10.08 2.47 1.82
CA ILE A 129 -11.36 2.00 2.34
C ILE A 129 -11.85 2.99 3.37
N GLU A 130 -13.12 3.39 3.31
CA GLU A 130 -13.66 4.21 4.40
C GLU A 130 -13.61 3.39 5.71
N PRO A 131 -13.06 3.93 6.80
CA PRO A 131 -12.78 3.15 8.01
C PRO A 131 -13.99 2.42 8.60
N LYS A 132 -15.19 3.01 8.48
CA LYS A 132 -16.45 2.36 8.91
C LYS A 132 -16.74 1.04 8.18
N HIS A 133 -16.19 0.82 6.98
CA HIS A 133 -16.38 -0.43 6.24
C HIS A 133 -15.43 -1.55 6.65
N LEU A 134 -14.48 -1.29 7.55
CA LEU A 134 -13.60 -2.32 8.10
C LEU A 134 -14.33 -3.23 9.11
N GLY A 135 -15.49 -2.82 9.63
CA GLY A 135 -16.33 -3.67 10.46
C GLY A 135 -15.63 -4.11 11.75
N MET A 136 -15.16 -3.14 12.53
CA MET A 136 -14.29 -3.38 13.69
C MET A 136 -15.06 -3.77 14.96
N GLY A 137 -16.39 -3.78 14.94
CA GLY A 137 -17.21 -4.10 16.11
C GLY A 137 -18.60 -4.62 15.74
N MET A 138 -19.13 -5.50 16.59
CA MET A 138 -20.42 -6.15 16.40
C MET A 138 -21.58 -5.13 16.33
N TYR A 139 -21.55 -4.10 17.17
CA TYR A 139 -22.60 -3.08 17.27
C TYR A 139 -22.24 -1.77 16.57
N GLN A 140 -21.33 -1.81 15.58
CA GLN A 140 -20.87 -0.61 14.90
C GLN A 140 -22.00 0.16 14.18
N HIS A 141 -23.07 -0.53 13.80
CA HIS A 141 -24.26 0.09 13.20
C HIS A 141 -25.22 0.71 14.24
N SER A 142 -25.02 0.40 15.52
CA SER A 142 -25.86 0.87 16.63
C SER A 142 -25.33 2.14 17.29
N VAL A 143 -24.16 2.65 16.87
CA VAL A 143 -23.56 3.88 17.39
C VAL A 143 -23.80 5.06 16.45
N ASN A 144 -23.58 6.28 16.95
CA ASN A 144 -23.68 7.49 16.13
C ASN A 144 -22.65 7.47 14.99
N ALA A 145 -23.14 7.40 13.74
CA ALA A 145 -22.31 7.24 12.56
C ALA A 145 -21.31 8.39 12.33
N LYS A 146 -21.68 9.63 12.68
CA LYS A 146 -20.81 10.81 12.52
C LYS A 146 -19.64 10.74 13.50
N LYS A 147 -19.93 10.55 14.80
CA LYS A 147 -18.90 10.42 15.84
C LYS A 147 -17.96 9.26 15.57
N LEU A 148 -18.50 8.11 15.13
CA LEU A 148 -17.69 6.96 14.75
C LEU A 148 -16.75 7.28 13.58
N SER A 149 -17.27 7.91 12.52
CA SER A 149 -16.47 8.23 11.33
C SER A 149 -15.35 9.22 11.66
N GLU A 150 -15.61 10.21 12.51
CA GLU A 150 -14.61 11.17 12.99
C GLU A 150 -13.52 10.49 13.83
N ALA A 151 -13.92 9.61 14.77
CA ALA A 151 -12.99 8.87 15.61
C ALA A 151 -12.10 7.92 14.79
N LEU A 152 -12.68 7.15 13.87
CA LEU A 152 -11.91 6.25 13.01
C LEU A 152 -10.99 7.01 12.04
N ALA A 153 -11.44 8.17 11.53
CA ALA A 153 -10.59 9.02 10.69
C ALA A 153 -9.38 9.55 11.47
N LEU A 154 -9.54 9.88 12.76
CA LEU A 154 -8.43 10.28 13.63
C LEU A 154 -7.41 9.14 13.76
N VAL A 155 -7.86 7.93 14.12
CA VAL A 155 -6.98 6.76 14.28
C VAL A 155 -6.20 6.47 13.00
N VAL A 156 -6.84 6.55 11.83
CA VAL A 156 -6.15 6.37 10.55
C VAL A 156 -5.07 7.44 10.34
N ARG A 157 -5.36 8.71 10.64
CA ARG A 157 -4.36 9.78 10.52
C ARG A 157 -3.18 9.56 11.47
N GLU A 158 -3.43 9.14 12.71
CA GLU A 158 -2.39 8.83 13.68
C GLU A 158 -1.49 7.69 13.21
N CYS A 159 -2.08 6.57 12.75
CA CYS A 159 -1.31 5.43 12.23
C CYS A 159 -0.42 5.83 11.03
N VAL A 160 -0.97 6.59 10.08
CA VAL A 160 -0.21 7.06 8.90
C VAL A 160 0.90 8.01 9.31
N SER A 161 0.62 8.93 10.24
CA SER A 161 1.59 9.92 10.70
C SER A 161 2.72 9.28 11.49
N MET A 162 2.44 8.29 12.35
CA MET A 162 3.48 7.58 13.10
C MET A 162 4.46 6.80 12.22
N ARG A 163 3.97 6.21 11.11
CA ARG A 163 4.82 5.42 10.20
C ARG A 163 5.76 6.31 9.37
N GLY A 164 5.35 7.54 9.10
CA GLY A 164 5.94 8.39 8.06
C GLY A 164 5.55 7.91 6.65
N VAL A 165 5.45 8.86 5.72
CA VAL A 165 5.01 8.61 4.35
C VAL A 165 6.07 9.12 3.38
N ASP A 166 6.53 8.26 2.49
CA ASP A 166 7.45 8.66 1.42
C ASP A 166 6.70 9.39 0.30
N VAL A 167 7.02 10.67 0.09
CA VAL A 167 6.34 11.51 -0.92
C VAL A 167 6.59 11.06 -2.35
N ASN A 168 7.65 10.30 -2.62
CA ASN A 168 7.98 9.85 -3.97
C ASN A 168 7.24 8.56 -4.35
N VAL A 169 6.80 7.77 -3.37
CA VAL A 169 6.13 6.47 -3.59
C VAL A 169 4.65 6.51 -3.25
N ALA A 170 4.24 7.31 -2.25
CA ALA A 170 2.88 7.30 -1.72
C ALA A 170 1.81 7.66 -2.76
N SER A 171 0.64 7.06 -2.63
CA SER A 171 -0.53 7.41 -3.42
C SER A 171 -1.21 8.68 -2.89
N VAL A 172 -2.10 9.27 -3.70
CA VAL A 172 -2.91 10.43 -3.28
C VAL A 172 -3.73 10.08 -2.03
N GLN A 173 -4.28 8.87 -1.96
CA GLN A 173 -5.12 8.41 -0.86
C GLN A 173 -4.35 8.30 0.45
N LEU A 174 -3.09 7.85 0.40
CA LEU A 174 -2.23 7.79 1.57
C LEU A 174 -1.81 9.19 2.03
N LEU A 175 -1.41 10.05 1.08
CA LEU A 175 -1.03 11.44 1.36
C LEU A 175 -2.19 12.26 1.95
N GLU A 176 -3.43 12.02 1.52
CA GLU A 176 -4.62 12.67 2.10
C GLU A 176 -4.80 12.37 3.60
N LYS A 177 -4.27 11.24 4.09
CA LYS A 177 -4.36 10.87 5.51
C LYS A 177 -3.23 11.44 6.36
N VAL A 178 -2.27 12.15 5.77
CA VAL A 178 -1.22 12.85 6.53
C VAL A 178 -1.77 14.13 7.15
N CYS A 179 -1.45 14.38 8.41
CA CYS A 179 -1.81 15.61 9.11
C CYS A 179 -1.36 16.86 8.33
N GLY A 180 -2.23 17.85 8.18
CA GLY A 180 -1.94 19.08 7.43
C GLY A 180 -2.16 18.99 5.91
N LEU A 181 -2.38 17.78 5.35
CA LEU A 181 -2.74 17.60 3.95
C LEU A 181 -4.24 17.37 3.76
N ASN A 182 -4.72 17.69 2.56
CA ASN A 182 -6.06 17.39 2.08
C ASN A 182 -5.97 16.83 0.65
N LYS A 183 -7.12 16.42 0.08
CA LYS A 183 -7.18 15.82 -1.27
C LYS A 183 -6.50 16.69 -2.34
N LYS A 184 -6.64 18.02 -2.26
CA LYS A 184 -6.06 18.97 -3.24
C LYS A 184 -4.54 19.08 -3.10
N THR A 185 -4.02 19.21 -1.88
CA THR A 185 -2.57 19.28 -1.66
C THR A 185 -1.89 17.94 -1.90
N ALA A 186 -2.54 16.82 -1.57
CA ALA A 186 -2.07 15.47 -1.87
C ALA A 186 -1.97 15.23 -3.39
N ALA A 187 -3.02 15.56 -4.15
CA ALA A 187 -2.96 15.53 -5.61
C ALA A 187 -1.89 16.47 -6.18
N GLY A 188 -1.71 17.65 -5.56
CA GLY A 188 -0.66 18.60 -5.93
C GLY A 188 0.76 18.05 -5.74
N LEU A 189 1.02 17.26 -4.69
CA LEU A 189 2.30 16.59 -4.47
C LEU A 189 2.59 15.52 -5.53
N VAL A 190 1.58 14.72 -5.87
CA VAL A 190 1.71 13.70 -6.92
C VAL A 190 1.95 14.39 -8.28
N ALA A 191 1.18 15.42 -8.60
CA ALA A 191 1.39 16.20 -9.82
C ALA A 191 2.77 16.90 -9.86
N LEU A 192 3.31 17.31 -8.70
CA LEU A 192 4.64 17.89 -8.61
C LEU A 192 5.71 16.88 -9.05
N ARG A 193 5.66 15.64 -8.52
CA ARG A 193 6.63 14.60 -8.89
C ARG A 193 6.44 14.07 -10.32
N GLU A 194 5.21 14.05 -10.83
CA GLU A 194 4.93 13.66 -12.23
C GLU A 194 5.46 14.71 -13.22
N LYS A 195 5.32 16.00 -12.89
CA LYS A 195 5.74 17.10 -13.78
C LYS A 195 7.24 17.39 -13.74
N ASN A 196 7.85 17.31 -12.55
CA ASN A 196 9.22 17.76 -12.33
C ASN A 196 10.20 16.59 -12.10
N GLY A 197 9.71 15.34 -12.06
CA GLY A 197 10.46 14.20 -11.56
C GLY A 197 10.47 14.15 -10.02
N ARG A 198 11.16 13.16 -9.46
CA ARG A 198 11.22 12.89 -8.02
C ARG A 198 11.45 14.15 -7.19
N ILE A 199 10.78 14.26 -6.05
CA ILE A 199 11.00 15.32 -5.07
C ILE A 199 12.36 15.04 -4.41
N LEU A 200 13.26 16.03 -4.40
CA LEU A 200 14.64 15.85 -3.89
C LEU A 200 14.83 16.37 -2.46
N SER A 201 13.95 17.26 -2.01
CA SER A 201 13.98 17.78 -0.63
C SER A 201 12.58 18.20 -0.18
N ARG A 202 12.38 18.24 1.14
CA ARG A 202 11.17 18.79 1.77
C ARG A 202 10.91 20.25 1.40
N GLU A 203 11.94 21.01 1.06
CA GLU A 203 11.78 22.39 0.60
C GLU A 203 10.96 22.49 -0.71
N GLU A 204 11.02 21.48 -1.58
CA GLU A 204 10.20 21.45 -2.79
C GLU A 204 8.71 21.26 -2.48
N ILE A 205 8.37 20.60 -1.36
CA ILE A 205 6.98 20.37 -0.92
C ILE A 205 6.29 21.72 -0.65
N ARG A 206 7.02 22.74 -0.19
CA ARG A 206 6.49 24.10 0.01
C ARG A 206 6.00 24.76 -1.27
N THR A 207 6.46 24.30 -2.43
CA THR A 207 6.04 24.86 -3.74
C THR A 207 4.65 24.39 -4.18
N VAL A 208 4.06 23.43 -3.47
CA VAL A 208 2.72 22.91 -3.80
C VAL A 208 1.66 23.97 -3.59
N LYS A 209 0.93 24.28 -4.66
CA LYS A 209 -0.15 25.28 -4.64
C LYS A 209 -1.22 24.90 -3.62
N GLY A 210 -1.49 25.81 -2.69
CA GLY A 210 -2.50 25.62 -1.63
C GLY A 210 -1.96 24.99 -0.35
N LEU A 211 -0.67 24.64 -0.29
CA LEU A 211 0.00 24.27 0.96
C LEU A 211 0.54 25.54 1.63
N GLY A 212 -0.16 26.04 2.65
CA GLY A 212 0.29 27.19 3.43
C GLY A 212 1.41 26.84 4.42
N ALA A 213 2.09 27.85 4.96
CA ALA A 213 3.20 27.66 5.91
C ALA A 213 2.80 26.80 7.13
N LYS A 214 1.62 27.05 7.72
CA LYS A 214 1.10 26.27 8.84
C LYS A 214 0.79 24.83 8.46
N SER A 215 0.20 24.60 7.29
CA SER A 215 -0.07 23.24 6.81
C SER A 215 1.22 22.48 6.52
N TYR A 216 2.24 23.15 5.98
CA TYR A 216 3.56 22.57 5.79
C TYR A 216 4.21 22.19 7.12
N GLU A 217 4.19 23.09 8.11
CA GLU A 217 4.73 22.81 9.45
C GLU A 217 4.04 21.59 10.09
N GLN A 218 2.74 21.42 9.89
CA GLN A 218 2.02 20.25 10.41
C GLN A 218 2.37 18.94 9.69
N CYS A 219 2.68 18.97 8.39
CA CYS A 219 2.93 17.75 7.62
C CYS A 219 4.41 17.38 7.49
N ALA A 220 5.32 18.34 7.57
CA ALA A 220 6.71 18.17 7.16
C ALA A 220 7.44 17.07 7.94
N GLY A 221 7.15 16.88 9.22
CA GLY A 221 7.76 15.82 10.05
C GLY A 221 7.31 14.41 9.68
N PHE A 222 6.15 14.28 9.02
CA PHE A 222 5.57 12.99 8.64
C PHE A 222 5.89 12.60 7.18
N LEU A 223 6.40 13.55 6.39
CA LEU A 223 6.75 13.32 4.99
C LEU A 223 8.24 13.02 4.85
N THR A 224 8.60 11.85 4.37
CA THR A 224 10.00 11.48 4.09
C THR A 224 10.30 11.64 2.60
N VAL A 225 11.55 11.96 2.28
CA VAL A 225 12.02 12.12 0.90
C VAL A 225 13.18 11.17 0.66
N ASN A 226 12.89 10.01 0.07
CA ASN A 226 13.93 9.07 -0.35
C ASN A 226 14.29 9.30 -1.81
N VAL A 227 15.56 9.63 -2.05
CA VAL A 227 16.12 9.86 -3.39
C VAL A 227 16.72 8.60 -4.01
N ASP A 228 17.08 7.60 -3.18
CA ASP A 228 17.77 6.36 -3.60
C ASP A 228 16.81 5.25 -4.05
N CYS A 229 15.49 5.44 -3.95
CA CYS A 229 14.52 4.41 -4.32
C CYS A 229 14.55 4.18 -5.84
N GLU A 230 15.19 3.11 -6.31
CA GLU A 230 15.33 2.74 -7.73
C GLU A 230 13.99 2.49 -8.46
N ASN A 231 12.88 2.36 -7.72
CA ASN A 231 11.57 2.06 -8.30
C ASN A 231 10.79 3.32 -8.67
N SER A 232 11.15 3.95 -9.78
CA SER A 232 10.23 4.74 -10.61
C SER A 232 10.95 5.14 -11.89
N SER A 233 10.38 4.74 -13.03
CA SER A 233 10.70 5.24 -14.36
C SER A 233 11.00 6.74 -14.30
N ASP A 234 12.26 7.12 -14.53
CA ASP A 234 12.69 8.50 -14.46
C ASP A 234 11.85 9.35 -15.42
N GLY A 235 10.96 10.16 -14.84
CA GLY A 235 10.30 11.24 -15.57
C GLY A 235 11.33 12.24 -16.10
N PRO A 236 10.94 13.14 -17.01
CA PRO A 236 11.87 14.07 -17.64
C PRO A 236 12.61 14.93 -16.60
N VAL A 237 13.93 14.72 -16.48
CA VAL A 237 14.81 15.50 -15.61
C VAL A 237 14.97 16.90 -16.18
N LYS A 238 14.10 17.83 -15.78
CA LYS A 238 14.34 19.25 -16.06
C LYS A 238 15.61 19.69 -15.33
N LYS A 239 16.42 20.55 -15.96
CA LYS A 239 17.57 21.21 -15.33
C LYS A 239 17.09 21.92 -14.06
N ARG A 240 17.31 21.29 -12.90
CA ARG A 240 16.98 21.85 -11.58
C ARG A 240 18.20 22.60 -11.04
N LYS A 241 17.93 23.65 -10.26
CA LYS A 241 18.95 24.24 -9.37
C LYS A 241 19.48 23.10 -8.51
N LYS A 242 20.80 22.95 -8.39
CA LYS A 242 21.45 21.89 -7.60
C LYS A 242 21.01 22.06 -6.14
N LEU A 243 19.93 21.40 -5.75
CA LEU A 243 19.48 21.38 -4.36
C LEU A 243 20.38 20.42 -3.61
N SER A 244 20.86 20.84 -2.44
CA SER A 244 21.56 19.97 -1.51
C SER A 244 20.58 18.90 -1.01
N VAL A 245 20.91 17.63 -1.24
CA VAL A 245 20.18 16.53 -0.61
C VAL A 245 20.45 16.60 0.88
N GLU A 246 19.40 16.75 1.68
CA GLU A 246 19.46 16.79 3.13
C GLU A 246 19.23 15.38 3.69
N PRO A 247 20.22 14.74 4.34
CA PRO A 247 20.07 13.40 4.89
C PRO A 247 18.92 13.27 5.90
N LEU A 248 18.62 14.35 6.65
CA LEU A 248 17.54 14.35 7.63
C LEU A 248 16.13 14.27 7.00
N ASP A 249 15.99 14.58 5.70
CA ASP A 249 14.71 14.46 4.98
C ASP A 249 14.24 13.01 4.85
N LYS A 250 15.12 12.02 5.04
CA LYS A 250 14.80 10.58 5.10
C LYS A 250 14.26 10.14 6.47
N THR A 251 14.30 11.01 7.47
CA THR A 251 13.97 10.70 8.87
C THR A 251 12.66 11.36 9.30
N ILE A 252 12.13 10.98 10.46
CA ILE A 252 10.97 11.64 11.07
C ILE A 252 11.31 12.96 11.79
N VAL A 253 12.58 13.38 11.80
CA VAL A 253 13.00 14.63 12.43
C VAL A 253 12.33 15.78 11.71
N HIS A 254 11.66 16.66 12.45
CA HIS A 254 10.97 17.81 11.85
C HIS A 254 12.00 18.85 11.36
N PRO A 255 11.79 19.54 10.20
CA PRO A 255 12.73 20.53 9.69
C PRO A 255 13.10 21.66 10.67
N SER A 256 12.20 22.05 11.58
CA SER A 256 12.50 23.05 12.63
C SER A 256 13.56 22.59 13.64
N GLN A 257 13.86 21.29 13.69
CA GLN A 257 14.82 20.69 14.60
C GLN A 257 16.13 20.29 13.92
N TYR A 258 16.31 20.59 12.63
CA TYR A 258 17.52 20.21 11.89
C TYR A 258 18.79 20.82 12.50
N ASP A 259 18.74 22.08 12.92
CA ASP A 259 19.88 22.73 13.58
C ASP A 259 20.25 22.04 14.89
N THR A 260 19.25 21.61 15.66
CA THR A 260 19.44 20.85 16.90
C THR A 260 20.05 19.49 16.60
N ALA A 261 19.52 18.75 15.62
CA ALA A 261 20.02 17.44 15.22
C ALA A 261 21.48 17.49 14.74
N ARG A 262 21.84 18.51 13.95
CA ARG A 262 23.22 18.72 13.47
C ARG A 262 24.17 19.03 14.62
N LYS A 263 23.75 19.84 15.61
CA LYS A 263 24.58 20.09 16.81
C LYS A 263 24.92 18.78 17.51
N TYR A 264 23.93 17.93 17.78
CA TYR A 264 24.17 16.62 18.41
C TYR A 264 25.10 15.71 17.61
N ALA A 265 24.99 15.73 16.27
CA ALA A 265 25.89 14.96 15.40
C ALA A 265 27.35 15.40 15.56
N THR A 266 27.61 16.71 15.71
CA THR A 266 28.97 17.24 15.88
C THR A 266 29.55 17.10 17.29
N THR A 267 28.72 16.98 18.34
CA THR A 267 29.21 16.86 19.72
C THR A 267 29.69 15.46 20.09
N ASN A 268 29.27 14.42 19.34
CA ASN A 268 29.64 13.02 19.59
C ASN A 268 30.98 12.59 18.95
N ASP A 269 31.62 13.46 18.17
CA ASP A 269 32.95 13.25 17.58
C ASP A 269 34.10 13.73 18.50
N ARG A 270 33.86 13.79 19.82
CA ARG A 270 34.85 14.10 20.87
C ARG A 270 34.80 13.07 21.97
#